data_AF-A0A068WJ92-F1
#
_entry.id   AF-A0A068WJ92-F1
#
_cell.length_a   1.000
_cell.length_b   1.000
_cell.length_c   1.000
_cell.angle_alpha   90.00
_cell.angle_beta   90.00
_cell.angle_gamma   90.00
#
_symmetry.space_group_name_H-M   'P 1'
#
loop_
_entity.id
_entity.type
_entity.pdbx_description
1 polymer ?
#
loop_
_entity_poly.entity_id
_entity_poly.type
_entity_poly.pdbx_seq_one_letter_code
_entity_poly.pdbx_strand_id
1 'polypeptide(L)'
;MGSLDDTESNIWDESDVQVIKAAVNTVVGLASEDCSFCNQRLSNVVKYEDKSAFCSEGCWIDCLRSSLSDLRSGGISSWPIDMFVSLGAKRMLIQLAAETLDGDFLIKVILIIRSRLDQDLFFSLLLENELGYKHYLNFLTEASQTSEADELMLAHGALEDSKISTFKSRMEAIQTGSAEEAEKAMHQLHLFAATELKSAPSLALMHESITNAAELLKFQLKIRSEWAAFLGQPPEGPAKSMLSELEGSIVGQNLANTILACVLMDKNVSKGSRAEQLKTTHKMSDEHFRWLVLEPLIRMELWMQIDLLLLEKKWLTRKPSPSLPIDRLILFLHSTKAPKDVTRRFLQYMPDSESLIDLVVRLGLYDLGLEHFIRRRDVAGLRILLSRTPSSKEEFKIGQTYLGKPTNQWAEYVPRN
;
A
#
# COMPACT_ATOMS: atom_id res chain seq x y z
N MET A 1 35.34 48.18 24.89
CA MET A 1 35.06 48.51 26.29
C MET A 1 34.29 47.33 26.88
N GLY A 2 34.91 46.61 27.83
CA GLY A 2 34.33 45.56 28.71
C GLY A 2 33.84 44.29 28.01
N SER A 3 34.61 43.21 27.88
CA SER A 3 34.89 42.15 28.88
C SER A 3 33.63 41.51 29.49
N LEU A 4 33.23 40.35 28.94
CA LEU A 4 32.42 39.35 29.63
C LEU A 4 33.12 38.00 29.41
N ASP A 5 33.70 37.54 30.51
CA ASP A 5 34.22 36.19 30.74
C ASP A 5 33.07 35.21 31.05
N ASP A 6 33.44 33.93 31.01
CA ASP A 6 32.84 32.73 31.63
C ASP A 6 31.63 32.09 30.88
N THR A 7 31.81 31.06 30.04
CA THR A 7 32.15 29.63 30.24
C THR A 7 31.01 28.75 30.82
N GLU A 8 30.39 27.94 29.96
CA GLU A 8 29.79 26.62 30.25
C GLU A 8 29.97 25.77 28.97
N SER A 9 31.03 24.96 28.87
CA SER A 9 31.23 23.61 29.41
C SER A 9 30.94 22.51 28.38
N ASN A 10 31.80 22.47 27.35
CA ASN A 10 32.18 21.21 26.71
C ASN A 10 32.86 20.34 27.78
N ILE A 11 32.17 19.31 28.27
CA ILE A 11 32.77 18.29 29.14
C ILE A 11 32.80 16.98 28.37
N TRP A 12 33.77 16.90 27.48
CA TRP A 12 34.55 15.68 27.28
C TRP A 12 35.99 16.14 27.44
N ASP A 13 36.40 16.28 28.69
CA ASP A 13 37.76 16.62 29.06
C ASP A 13 38.65 15.41 28.70
N GLU A 14 39.80 15.67 28.09
CA GLU A 14 40.82 14.66 27.74
C GLU A 14 41.38 13.93 28.99
N SER A 15 40.86 14.25 30.18
CA SER A 15 41.07 13.53 31.44
C SER A 15 40.34 12.19 31.53
N ASP A 16 39.23 11.95 30.82
CA ASP A 16 38.52 10.66 30.86
C ASP A 16 39.29 9.53 30.14
N VAL A 17 40.12 9.89 29.15
CA VAL A 17 41.03 8.95 28.48
C VAL A 17 42.27 8.64 29.35
N GLN A 18 42.57 9.48 30.35
CA GLN A 18 43.64 9.23 31.31
C GLN A 18 43.18 8.42 32.54
N VAL A 19 41.89 8.40 32.87
CA VAL A 19 41.37 7.54 33.95
C VAL A 19 41.47 6.05 33.60
N ILE A 20 41.50 5.68 32.31
CA ILE A 20 41.75 4.31 31.86
C ILE A 20 43.25 3.93 31.93
N LYS A 21 44.17 4.91 31.98
CA LYS A 21 45.63 4.67 32.08
C LYS A 21 46.22 4.82 33.48
N ALA A 22 45.45 5.30 34.46
CA ALA A 22 45.97 5.59 35.81
C ALA A 22 45.41 4.71 36.93
N ALA A 23 44.83 3.54 36.63
CA ALA A 23 44.48 2.53 37.62
C ALA A 23 45.54 1.41 37.76
N VAL A 24 46.82 1.77 37.62
CA VAL A 24 47.94 0.81 37.73
C VAL A 24 48.39 0.55 39.16
N ASN A 25 47.94 1.27 40.19
CA ASN A 25 48.38 0.94 41.54
C ASN A 25 47.26 1.00 42.59
N THR A 26 47.14 -0.13 43.27
CA THR A 26 46.45 -0.37 44.55
C THR A 26 44.95 -0.71 44.47
N VAL A 27 44.64 -1.98 44.20
CA VAL A 27 43.39 -2.60 44.65
C VAL A 27 43.75 -3.70 45.65
N VAL A 28 43.55 -3.41 46.93
CA VAL A 28 43.53 -4.39 48.01
C VAL A 28 42.25 -5.23 47.85
N GLY A 29 42.42 -6.55 47.76
CA GLY A 29 41.34 -7.53 47.67
C GLY A 29 41.30 -8.22 46.31
N LEU A 30 42.21 -9.18 46.08
CA LEU A 30 42.15 -10.05 44.90
C LEU A 30 40.91 -10.95 44.98
N ALA A 31 40.15 -11.03 43.90
CA ALA A 31 39.56 -12.28 43.48
C ALA A 31 40.52 -12.89 42.44
N SER A 32 41.40 -13.80 42.88
CA SER A 32 42.36 -14.57 42.08
C SER A 32 43.60 -13.82 41.52
N GLU A 33 44.81 -14.37 41.76
CA GLU A 33 46.05 -13.98 41.05
C GLU A 33 46.09 -14.53 39.60
N ASP A 34 45.18 -15.45 39.27
CA ASP A 34 45.12 -16.15 38.01
C ASP A 34 43.88 -15.75 37.20
N CYS A 35 44.01 -15.79 35.87
CA CYS A 35 42.91 -15.59 34.94
C CYS A 35 41.81 -16.63 35.18
N SER A 36 40.58 -16.15 35.34
CA SER A 36 39.41 -16.99 35.64
C SER A 36 39.04 -17.98 34.52
N PHE A 37 39.59 -17.83 33.31
CA PHE A 37 39.36 -18.72 32.18
C PHE A 37 40.55 -19.66 31.89
N CYS A 38 41.75 -19.11 31.66
CA CYS A 38 42.92 -19.88 31.24
C CYS A 38 43.89 -20.27 32.37
N ASN A 39 43.62 -19.85 33.62
CA ASN A 39 44.45 -20.07 34.80
C ASN A 39 45.91 -19.55 34.69
N GLN A 40 46.18 -18.62 33.77
CA GLN A 40 47.48 -17.94 33.69
C GLN A 40 47.57 -16.83 34.73
N ARG A 41 48.74 -16.70 35.35
CA ARG A 41 49.03 -15.64 36.33
C ARG A 41 48.93 -14.26 35.69
N LEU A 42 48.17 -13.37 36.33
CA LEU A 42 47.89 -12.04 35.81
C LEU A 42 49.10 -11.11 36.03
N SER A 43 49.66 -10.59 34.93
CA SER A 43 50.69 -9.54 34.96
C SER A 43 50.09 -8.12 34.95
N ASN A 44 48.93 -7.98 34.31
CA ASN A 44 48.06 -6.81 34.33
C ASN A 44 46.60 -7.28 34.46
N VAL A 45 45.81 -6.67 35.32
CA VAL A 45 44.41 -7.06 35.55
C VAL A 45 43.48 -6.17 34.72
N VAL A 46 42.72 -6.76 33.80
CA VAL A 46 41.58 -6.08 33.16
C VAL A 46 40.30 -6.65 33.77
N LYS A 47 39.51 -5.77 34.41
CA LYS A 47 38.23 -6.14 35.02
C LYS A 47 37.10 -5.94 34.01
N TYR A 48 36.53 -7.05 33.53
CA TYR A 48 35.31 -7.06 32.73
C TYR A 48 34.06 -7.32 33.58
N GLU A 49 34.24 -7.96 34.73
CA GLU A 49 33.19 -8.29 35.69
C GLU A 49 33.65 -7.95 37.12
N ASP A 50 32.70 -7.75 38.02
CA ASP A 50 32.96 -7.29 39.39
C ASP A 50 33.76 -8.31 40.22
N LYS A 51 33.54 -9.61 39.98
CA LYS A 51 34.06 -10.72 40.79
C LYS A 51 35.03 -11.66 40.07
N SER A 52 35.41 -11.36 38.82
CA SER A 52 36.32 -12.20 38.04
C SER A 52 37.33 -11.37 37.25
N ALA A 53 38.51 -11.94 37.03
CA ALA A 53 39.63 -11.29 36.39
C ALA A 53 40.10 -12.11 35.18
N PHE A 54 40.35 -11.44 34.06
CA PHE A 54 40.73 -12.10 32.81
C PHE A 54 42.10 -11.61 32.32
N CYS A 55 42.83 -12.52 31.66
CA CYS A 55 44.16 -12.25 31.11
C CYS A 55 44.15 -11.24 29.95
N SER A 56 43.03 -11.18 29.23
CA SER A 56 42.82 -10.41 28.01
C SER A 56 41.32 -10.36 27.68
N GLU A 57 40.95 -9.50 26.72
CA GLU A 57 39.59 -9.49 26.16
C GLU A 57 39.25 -10.84 25.50
N GLY A 58 40.21 -11.47 24.81
CA GLY A 58 40.03 -12.80 24.22
C GLY A 58 39.69 -13.87 25.26
N CYS A 59 40.41 -13.88 26.39
CA CYS A 59 40.11 -14.75 27.55
C CYS A 59 38.66 -14.57 28.06
N TRP A 60 38.16 -13.34 28.06
CA TRP A 60 36.78 -13.03 28.49
C TRP A 60 35.74 -13.45 27.44
N ILE A 61 35.99 -13.15 26.17
CA ILE A 61 35.11 -13.55 25.05
C ILE A 61 35.01 -15.07 24.95
N ASP A 62 36.13 -15.80 25.08
CA ASP A 62 36.13 -17.26 25.01
C ASP A 62 35.39 -17.89 26.20
N CYS A 63 35.44 -17.24 27.37
CA CYS A 63 34.61 -17.61 28.50
C CYS A 63 33.11 -17.48 28.16
N LEU A 64 32.69 -16.34 27.61
CA LEU A 64 31.30 -16.12 27.16
C LEU A 64 30.87 -17.14 26.08
N ARG A 65 31.75 -17.46 25.13
CA ARG A 65 31.48 -18.49 24.10
C ARG A 65 31.28 -19.87 24.72
N SER A 66 32.12 -20.24 25.69
CA SER A 66 31.97 -21.50 26.43
C SER A 66 30.60 -21.55 27.12
N SER A 67 30.21 -20.48 27.81
CA SER A 67 28.91 -20.35 28.47
C SER A 67 27.74 -20.51 27.49
N LEU A 68 27.82 -19.89 26.31
CA LEU A 68 26.80 -20.00 25.27
C LEU A 68 26.73 -21.41 24.67
N SER A 69 27.88 -22.05 24.44
CA SER A 69 27.95 -23.44 23.96
C SER A 69 27.33 -24.41 24.96
N ASP A 70 27.61 -24.22 26.25
CA ASP A 70 27.01 -25.02 27.32
C ASP A 70 25.49 -24.80 27.38
N LEU A 71 25.03 -23.54 27.31
CA LEU A 71 23.59 -23.23 27.29
C LEU A 71 22.89 -23.88 26.08
N ARG A 72 23.53 -23.89 24.91
CA ARG A 72 22.98 -24.46 23.67
C ARG A 72 22.86 -25.97 23.75
N SER A 73 23.85 -26.63 24.33
CA SER A 73 23.87 -28.09 24.50
C SER A 73 23.06 -28.57 25.71
N GLY A 74 22.57 -27.66 26.57
CA GLY A 74 21.92 -28.01 27.83
C GLY A 74 22.90 -28.52 28.90
N GLY A 75 24.19 -28.24 28.72
CA GLY A 75 25.25 -28.59 29.66
C GLY A 75 25.25 -27.71 30.90
N ILE A 76 25.89 -28.19 31.97
CA ILE A 76 26.16 -27.40 33.16
C ILE A 76 27.44 -26.62 32.90
N SER A 77 27.31 -25.31 32.69
CA SER A 77 28.48 -24.46 32.53
C SER A 77 29.17 -24.19 33.86
N SER A 78 30.50 -24.15 33.84
CA SER A 78 31.28 -23.56 34.94
C SER A 78 31.06 -22.04 35.04
N TRP A 79 30.52 -21.44 33.97
CA TRP A 79 30.20 -20.03 33.87
C TRP A 79 28.76 -19.87 33.35
N PRO A 80 27.72 -20.09 34.17
CA PRO A 80 26.36 -19.80 33.77
C PRO A 80 26.24 -18.36 33.27
N ILE A 81 25.39 -18.12 32.26
CA ILE A 81 25.13 -16.76 31.74
C ILE A 81 24.80 -15.79 32.88
N ASP A 82 24.19 -16.32 33.93
CA ASP A 82 23.75 -15.61 35.11
C ASP A 82 24.87 -14.90 35.89
N MET A 83 26.12 -15.34 35.73
CA MET A 83 27.28 -14.76 36.39
C MET A 83 27.79 -13.48 35.73
N PHE A 84 27.38 -13.22 34.47
CA PHE A 84 27.79 -12.03 33.74
C PHE A 84 26.80 -10.89 33.98
N VAL A 85 27.21 -9.95 34.85
CA VAL A 85 26.32 -8.88 35.33
C VAL A 85 26.50 -7.59 34.54
N SER A 86 27.70 -7.38 33.97
CA SER A 86 28.04 -6.18 33.22
C SER A 86 27.17 -6.00 31.96
N LEU A 87 26.89 -4.73 31.60
CA LEU A 87 26.22 -4.42 30.33
C LEU A 87 27.08 -4.84 29.13
N GLY A 88 28.41 -4.73 29.25
CA GLY A 88 29.37 -5.18 28.24
C GLY A 88 29.26 -6.67 27.94
N ALA A 89 29.13 -7.52 28.97
CA ALA A 89 28.94 -8.95 28.76
C ALA A 89 27.58 -9.27 28.17
N LYS A 90 26.50 -8.62 28.63
CA LYS A 90 25.16 -8.81 28.04
C LYS A 90 25.16 -8.44 26.54
N ARG A 91 25.80 -7.34 26.16
CA ARG A 91 26.00 -6.94 24.77
C ARG A 91 26.75 -8.02 23.99
N MET A 92 27.87 -8.47 24.53
CA MET A 92 28.72 -9.47 23.88
C MET A 92 28.01 -10.83 23.76
N LEU A 93 27.19 -11.22 24.74
CA LEU A 93 26.38 -12.44 24.69
C LEU A 93 25.35 -12.40 23.55
N ILE A 94 24.66 -11.28 23.34
CA ILE A 94 23.74 -11.13 22.19
C ILE A 94 24.52 -11.21 20.88
N GLN A 95 25.65 -10.51 20.78
CA GLN A 95 26.49 -10.51 19.58
C GLN A 95 26.96 -11.93 19.22
N LEU A 96 27.55 -12.64 20.19
CA LEU A 96 28.02 -14.01 20.02
C LEU A 96 26.88 -14.99 19.72
N ALA A 97 25.70 -14.81 20.32
CA ALA A 97 24.54 -15.62 20.01
C ALA A 97 24.04 -15.37 18.57
N ALA A 98 24.04 -14.13 18.11
CA ALA A 98 23.65 -13.78 16.74
C ALA A 98 24.61 -14.37 15.69
N GLU A 99 25.91 -14.44 16.00
CA GLU A 99 26.93 -15.09 15.15
C GLU A 99 26.67 -16.59 14.93
N THR A 100 25.87 -17.25 15.77
CA THR A 100 25.52 -18.66 15.59
C THR A 100 24.52 -18.92 14.45
N LEU A 101 23.85 -17.86 13.95
CA LEU A 101 22.78 -17.91 12.96
C LEU A 101 21.61 -18.86 13.33
N ASP A 102 21.43 -19.09 14.63
CA ASP A 102 20.34 -19.89 15.20
C ASP A 102 19.35 -18.94 15.89
N GLY A 103 18.22 -18.68 15.22
CA GLY A 103 17.22 -17.70 15.68
C GLY A 103 16.57 -18.07 17.01
N ASP A 104 16.29 -19.36 17.23
CA ASP A 104 15.69 -19.85 18.47
C ASP A 104 16.68 -19.69 19.64
N PHE A 105 17.95 -19.99 19.39
CA PHE A 105 19.01 -19.79 20.38
C PHE A 105 19.23 -18.30 20.69
N LEU A 106 19.27 -17.44 19.67
CA LEU A 106 19.38 -16.00 19.84
C LEU A 106 18.23 -15.46 20.68
N ILE A 107 16.98 -15.85 20.39
CA ILE A 107 15.82 -15.46 21.19
C ILE A 107 15.91 -15.93 22.61
N LYS A 108 16.33 -17.18 22.84
CA LYS A 108 16.52 -17.71 24.19
C LYS A 108 17.50 -16.85 25.00
N VAL A 109 18.63 -16.44 24.41
CA VAL A 109 19.61 -15.56 25.06
C VAL A 109 19.04 -14.17 25.33
N ILE A 110 18.33 -13.58 24.35
CA ILE A 110 17.67 -12.28 24.50
C ILE A 110 16.66 -12.29 25.65
N LEU A 111 15.83 -13.34 25.76
CA LEU A 111 14.84 -13.46 26.84
C LEU A 111 15.48 -13.61 28.22
N ILE A 112 16.60 -14.33 28.33
CA ILE A 112 17.39 -14.41 29.57
C ILE A 112 17.87 -13.02 29.98
N ILE A 113 18.40 -12.24 29.04
CA ILE A 113 18.91 -10.88 29.30
C ILE A 113 17.75 -9.94 29.66
N ARG A 114 16.63 -10.00 28.93
CA ARG A 114 15.41 -9.20 29.17
C ARG A 114 14.87 -9.36 30.58
N SER A 115 14.95 -10.57 31.15
CA SER A 115 14.49 -10.86 32.51
C SER A 115 15.32 -10.19 33.63
N ARG A 116 16.48 -9.62 33.29
CA ARG A 116 17.50 -9.12 34.22
C ARG A 116 17.82 -7.64 34.04
N LEU A 117 17.16 -6.98 33.09
CA LEU A 117 17.33 -5.57 32.78
C LEU A 117 15.97 -4.89 32.84
N ASP A 118 15.97 -3.62 33.24
CA ASP A 118 14.84 -2.75 32.94
C ASP A 118 14.72 -2.55 31.43
N GLN A 119 13.54 -2.08 31.02
CA GLN A 119 13.18 -2.03 29.61
C GLN A 119 14.03 -1.06 28.80
N ASP A 120 14.35 0.12 29.36
CA ASP A 120 15.14 1.15 28.66
C ASP A 120 16.58 0.70 28.43
N LEU A 121 17.21 0.11 29.46
CA LEU A 121 18.54 -0.50 29.33
C LEU A 121 18.52 -1.70 28.37
N PHE A 122 17.47 -2.52 28.41
CA PHE A 122 17.34 -3.64 27.50
C PHE A 122 17.19 -3.19 26.05
N PHE A 123 16.33 -2.20 25.77
CA PHE A 123 16.13 -1.65 24.43
C PHE A 123 17.41 -1.02 23.89
N SER A 124 18.05 -0.15 24.67
CA SER A 124 19.32 0.46 24.23
C SER A 124 20.37 -0.59 23.87
N LEU A 125 20.49 -1.67 24.65
CA LEU A 125 21.41 -2.77 24.38
C LEU A 125 21.00 -3.57 23.13
N LEU A 126 19.72 -3.90 22.99
CA LEU A 126 19.20 -4.70 21.87
C LEU A 126 19.31 -3.97 20.54
N LEU A 127 19.07 -2.65 20.52
CA LEU A 127 19.10 -1.83 19.31
C LEU A 127 20.49 -1.69 18.70
N GLU A 128 21.55 -1.99 19.45
CA GLU A 128 22.91 -2.09 18.91
C GLU A 128 23.14 -3.37 18.09
N ASN A 129 22.23 -4.34 18.14
CA ASN A 129 22.28 -5.58 17.36
C ASN A 129 21.01 -5.73 16.49
N GLU A 130 21.12 -5.42 15.20
CA GLU A 130 20.00 -5.42 14.26
C GLU A 130 19.29 -6.79 14.15
N LEU A 131 20.04 -7.89 14.21
CA LEU A 131 19.48 -9.25 14.18
C LEU A 131 18.65 -9.52 15.44
N GLY A 132 19.20 -9.18 16.61
CA GLY A 132 18.51 -9.33 17.90
C GLY A 132 17.22 -8.52 17.94
N TYR A 133 17.26 -7.26 17.48
CA TYR A 133 16.06 -6.43 17.32
C TYR A 133 14.99 -7.12 16.47
N LYS A 134 15.33 -7.58 15.26
CA LYS A 134 14.38 -8.22 14.33
C LYS A 134 13.76 -9.48 14.93
N HIS A 135 14.59 -10.34 15.51
CA HIS A 135 14.11 -11.58 16.12
C HIS A 135 13.19 -11.30 17.31
N TYR A 136 13.58 -10.37 18.18
CA TYR A 136 12.75 -10.03 19.35
C TYR A 136 11.44 -9.36 18.95
N LEU A 137 11.45 -8.46 17.96
CA LEU A 137 10.23 -7.88 17.41
C LEU A 137 9.28 -8.95 16.83
N ASN A 138 9.83 -9.93 16.11
CA ASN A 138 9.05 -11.06 15.59
C ASN A 138 8.45 -11.89 16.74
N PHE A 139 9.24 -12.19 17.77
CA PHE A 139 8.77 -12.88 18.97
C PHE A 139 7.61 -12.13 19.65
N LEU A 140 7.74 -10.82 19.86
CA LEU A 140 6.67 -10.00 20.45
C LEU A 140 5.40 -10.01 19.60
N THR A 141 5.55 -9.98 18.27
CA THR A 141 4.44 -10.01 17.31
C THR A 141 3.70 -11.36 17.37
N GLU A 142 4.43 -12.47 17.37
CA GLU A 142 3.86 -13.83 17.50
C GLU A 142 3.20 -14.05 18.86
N ALA A 143 3.78 -13.50 19.93
CA ALA A 143 3.23 -13.55 21.28
C ALA A 143 2.08 -12.55 21.52
N SER A 144 1.68 -11.76 20.53
CA SER A 144 0.66 -10.71 20.64
C SER A 144 0.96 -9.66 21.72
N GLN A 145 2.24 -9.40 22.02
CA GLN A 145 2.69 -8.38 22.97
C GLN A 145 2.83 -7.01 22.29
N THR A 146 1.71 -6.43 21.85
CA THR A 146 1.69 -5.26 20.96
C THR A 146 2.27 -3.98 21.59
N SER A 147 2.07 -3.75 22.89
CA SER A 147 2.60 -2.55 23.58
C SER A 147 4.12 -2.49 23.54
N GLU A 148 4.77 -3.59 23.92
CA GLU A 148 6.24 -3.67 23.96
C GLU A 148 6.83 -3.65 22.56
N ALA A 149 6.14 -4.22 21.56
CA ALA A 149 6.55 -4.15 20.16
C ALA A 149 6.51 -2.71 19.63
N ASP A 150 5.45 -1.96 19.93
CA ASP A 150 5.32 -0.55 19.54
C ASP A 150 6.38 0.32 20.21
N GLU A 151 6.63 0.13 21.50
CA GLU A 151 7.67 0.84 22.25
C GLU A 151 9.08 0.53 21.71
N LEU A 152 9.36 -0.73 21.35
CA LEU A 152 10.62 -1.14 20.74
C LEU A 152 10.80 -0.52 19.35
N MET A 153 9.76 -0.52 18.51
CA MET A 153 9.79 0.11 17.19
C MET A 153 9.99 1.63 17.29
N LEU A 154 9.36 2.29 18.27
CA LEU A 154 9.59 3.70 18.56
C LEU A 154 11.04 3.97 18.97
N ALA A 155 11.61 3.14 19.86
CA ALA A 155 13.00 3.26 20.29
C ALA A 155 14.00 3.03 19.13
N HIS A 156 13.67 2.16 18.17
CA HIS A 156 14.43 1.97 16.93
C HIS A 156 14.32 3.14 15.94
N GLY A 157 13.36 4.07 16.15
CA GLY A 157 13.05 5.14 15.21
C GLY A 157 12.09 4.75 14.07
N ALA A 158 11.51 3.54 14.14
CA ALA A 158 10.53 3.02 13.18
C ALA A 158 9.10 3.48 13.56
N LEU A 159 8.89 4.79 13.61
CA LEU A 159 7.62 5.39 14.01
C LEU A 159 6.46 5.01 13.07
N GLU A 160 6.69 4.89 11.77
CA GLU A 160 5.65 4.47 10.82
C GLU A 160 5.23 3.02 11.06
N ASP A 161 6.21 2.11 11.21
CA ASP A 161 5.95 0.68 11.40
C ASP A 161 5.17 0.40 12.68
N SER A 162 5.44 1.15 13.76
CA SER A 162 4.68 1.04 15.02
C SER A 162 3.21 1.44 14.89
N LYS A 163 2.85 2.21 13.86
CA LYS A 163 1.46 2.63 13.60
C LYS A 163 0.74 1.70 12.63
N ILE A 164 1.47 0.98 11.78
CA ILE A 164 0.90 0.01 10.82
C ILE A 164 0.24 -1.17 11.56
N SER A 165 0.84 -1.65 12.66
CA SER A 165 0.29 -2.74 13.49
C SER A 165 -1.13 -2.40 13.97
N THR A 166 -1.29 -1.21 14.55
CA THR A 166 -2.55 -0.69 15.07
C THR A 166 -3.59 -0.52 13.97
N PHE A 167 -3.19 -0.01 12.80
CA PHE A 167 -4.08 0.11 11.64
C PHE A 167 -4.58 -1.26 11.15
N LYS A 168 -3.67 -2.23 10.98
CA LYS A 168 -4.00 -3.58 10.50
C LYS A 168 -5.02 -4.28 11.41
N SER A 169 -4.78 -4.26 12.72
CA SER A 169 -5.69 -4.87 13.70
C SER A 169 -7.11 -4.29 13.63
N ARG A 170 -7.23 -2.96 13.47
CA ARG A 170 -8.54 -2.30 13.36
C ARG A 170 -9.25 -2.60 12.03
N MET A 171 -8.50 -2.70 10.93
CA MET A 171 -9.05 -3.10 9.63
C MET A 171 -9.55 -4.55 9.62
N GLU A 172 -8.85 -5.46 10.29
CA GLU A 172 -9.27 -6.85 10.43
C GLU A 172 -10.60 -6.97 11.20
N ALA A 173 -10.77 -6.18 12.27
CA ALA A 173 -12.03 -6.12 13.02
C ALA A 173 -13.21 -5.61 12.17
N ILE A 174 -12.96 -4.74 11.19
CA ILE A 174 -14.00 -4.25 10.26
C ILE A 174 -14.45 -5.33 9.29
N GLN A 175 -13.53 -6.19 8.85
CA GLN A 175 -13.81 -7.23 7.86
C GLN A 175 -14.47 -8.47 8.48
N THR A 176 -14.10 -8.80 9.71
CA THR A 176 -14.50 -10.05 10.37
C THR A 176 -15.60 -9.84 11.43
N GLY A 177 -15.77 -8.62 11.92
CA GLY A 177 -16.71 -8.29 12.98
C GLY A 177 -18.16 -8.12 12.52
N SER A 178 -19.05 -8.07 13.51
CA SER A 178 -20.43 -7.63 13.37
C SER A 178 -20.53 -6.17 12.93
N ALA A 179 -21.73 -5.75 12.51
CA ALA A 179 -22.02 -4.38 12.09
C ALA A 179 -21.71 -3.33 13.18
N GLU A 180 -21.88 -3.67 14.45
CA GLU A 180 -21.57 -2.81 15.60
C GLU A 180 -20.06 -2.73 15.86
N GLU A 181 -19.35 -3.86 15.72
CA GLU A 181 -17.90 -3.92 15.85
C GLU A 181 -17.19 -3.15 14.73
N ALA A 182 -17.70 -3.24 13.49
CA ALA A 182 -17.19 -2.46 12.37
C ALA A 182 -17.38 -0.96 12.58
N GLU A 183 -18.52 -0.54 13.16
CA GLU A 183 -18.77 0.87 13.49
C GLU A 183 -17.86 1.36 14.61
N LYS A 184 -17.66 0.55 15.65
CA LYS A 184 -16.70 0.84 16.73
C LYS A 184 -15.27 0.95 16.20
N ALA A 185 -14.85 0.00 15.38
CA ALA A 185 -13.52 -0.02 14.76
C ALA A 185 -13.29 1.18 13.83
N MET A 186 -14.30 1.63 13.10
CA MET A 186 -14.25 2.85 12.29
C MET A 186 -14.08 4.11 13.16
N HIS A 187 -14.85 4.25 14.25
CA HIS A 187 -14.67 5.37 15.19
C HIS A 187 -13.27 5.37 15.81
N GLN A 188 -12.77 4.18 16.14
CA GLN A 188 -11.42 3.98 16.62
C GLN A 188 -10.37 4.40 15.58
N LEU A 189 -10.53 4.05 14.29
CA LEU A 189 -9.63 4.50 13.23
C LEU A 189 -9.61 6.02 13.07
N HIS A 190 -10.77 6.67 13.17
CA HIS A 190 -10.86 8.12 13.08
C HIS A 190 -10.15 8.80 14.26
N LEU A 191 -10.36 8.29 15.48
CA LEU A 191 -9.67 8.78 16.68
C LEU A 191 -8.15 8.59 16.54
N PHE A 192 -7.71 7.41 16.11
CA PHE A 192 -6.30 7.09 15.88
C PHE A 192 -5.62 8.07 14.92
N ALA A 193 -6.26 8.37 13.78
CA ALA A 193 -5.75 9.38 12.87
C ALA A 193 -5.62 10.75 13.56
N ALA A 194 -6.66 11.19 14.25
CA ALA A 194 -6.70 12.51 14.88
C ALA A 194 -5.69 12.69 16.03
N THR A 195 -5.40 11.63 16.81
CA THR A 195 -4.58 11.72 18.01
C THR A 195 -3.14 11.28 17.81
N GLU A 196 -2.90 10.21 17.03
CA GLU A 196 -1.59 9.56 16.97
C GLU A 196 -0.81 9.88 15.70
N LEU A 197 -1.49 10.25 14.61
CA LEU A 197 -0.83 10.47 13.31
C LEU A 197 -0.69 11.96 12.98
N LYS A 198 -1.63 12.79 13.45
CA LYS A 198 -1.70 14.21 13.08
C LYS A 198 -0.50 15.04 13.53
N SER A 199 0.16 14.64 14.61
CA SER A 199 1.22 15.43 15.26
C SER A 199 2.58 15.33 14.58
N ALA A 200 2.84 14.28 13.79
CA ALA A 200 4.15 14.02 13.19
C ALA A 200 4.13 14.22 11.66
N PRO A 201 4.99 15.09 11.09
CA PRO A 201 5.05 15.31 9.65
C PRO A 201 5.38 14.05 8.82
N SER A 202 6.19 13.14 9.35
CA SER A 202 6.49 11.85 8.72
C SER A 202 5.23 11.00 8.53
N LEU A 203 4.25 11.12 9.43
CA LEU A 203 3.01 10.36 9.39
C LEU A 203 1.92 11.02 8.53
N ALA A 204 2.19 12.13 7.83
CA ALA A 204 1.18 12.90 7.11
C ALA A 204 0.45 12.08 6.02
N LEU A 205 1.18 11.25 5.26
CA LEU A 205 0.60 10.38 4.23
C LEU A 205 -0.28 9.28 4.84
N MET A 206 0.16 8.72 5.97
CA MET A 206 -0.61 7.72 6.70
C MET A 206 -1.88 8.33 7.30
N HIS A 207 -1.78 9.52 7.90
CA HIS A 207 -2.91 10.29 8.39
C HIS A 207 -3.95 10.54 7.28
N GLU A 208 -3.51 11.02 6.11
CA GLU A 208 -4.41 11.24 4.97
C GLU A 208 -5.09 9.94 4.50
N SER A 209 -4.30 8.87 4.33
CA SER A 209 -4.81 7.57 3.88
C SER A 209 -5.84 6.97 4.84
N ILE A 210 -5.58 7.02 6.15
CA ILE A 210 -6.47 6.47 7.17
C ILE A 210 -7.72 7.33 7.34
N THR A 211 -7.59 8.65 7.25
CA THR A 211 -8.75 9.56 7.25
C THR A 211 -9.66 9.27 6.06
N ASN A 212 -9.09 9.10 4.87
CA ASN A 212 -9.85 8.73 3.68
C ASN A 212 -10.55 7.36 3.84
N ALA A 213 -9.87 6.37 4.41
CA ALA A 213 -10.46 5.06 4.67
C ALA A 213 -11.62 5.14 5.68
N ALA A 214 -11.47 5.91 6.77
CA ALA A 214 -12.50 6.10 7.77
C ALA A 214 -13.76 6.79 7.21
N GLU A 215 -13.59 7.83 6.37
CA GLU A 215 -14.72 8.50 5.70
C GLU A 215 -15.44 7.57 4.72
N LEU A 216 -14.71 6.74 3.97
CA LEU A 216 -15.31 5.74 3.09
C LEU A 216 -16.12 4.70 3.89
N LEU A 217 -15.55 4.19 4.99
CA LEU A 217 -16.21 3.23 5.87
C LEU A 217 -17.50 3.80 6.47
N LYS A 218 -17.45 5.05 6.94
CA LYS A 218 -18.63 5.77 7.43
C LYS A 218 -19.73 5.85 6.37
N PHE A 219 -19.36 6.13 5.12
CA PHE A 219 -20.30 6.11 4.01
C PHE A 219 -20.87 4.71 3.75
N GLN A 220 -20.03 3.66 3.71
CA GLN A 220 -20.45 2.28 3.50
C GLN A 220 -21.42 1.80 4.58
N LEU A 221 -21.13 2.11 5.85
CA LEU A 221 -22.00 1.80 6.98
C LEU A 221 -23.39 2.45 6.83
N LYS A 222 -23.46 3.67 6.29
CA LYS A 222 -24.72 4.36 6.02
C LYS A 222 -25.57 3.66 4.95
N ILE A 223 -24.94 3.13 3.89
CA ILE A 223 -25.66 2.52 2.75
C ILE A 223 -25.80 0.99 2.86
N ARG A 224 -25.27 0.36 3.92
CA ARG A 224 -25.17 -1.12 4.04
C ARG A 224 -26.50 -1.85 3.89
N SER A 225 -27.58 -1.31 4.48
CA SER A 225 -28.90 -1.94 4.44
C SER A 225 -29.54 -1.81 3.06
N GLU A 226 -29.37 -0.67 2.40
CA GLU A 226 -29.81 -0.46 1.02
C GLU A 226 -29.09 -1.40 0.05
N TRP A 227 -27.78 -1.58 0.23
CA TRP A 227 -26.99 -2.51 -0.57
C TRP A 227 -27.43 -3.96 -0.37
N ALA A 228 -27.64 -4.39 0.88
CA ALA A 228 -28.15 -5.73 1.17
C ALA A 228 -29.54 -5.97 0.55
N ALA A 229 -30.43 -4.97 0.61
CA ALA A 229 -31.75 -5.04 -0.03
C ALA A 229 -31.64 -5.12 -1.56
N PHE A 230 -30.74 -4.36 -2.17
CA PHE A 230 -30.47 -4.40 -3.60
C PHE A 230 -29.94 -5.77 -4.06
N LEU A 231 -29.01 -6.38 -3.31
CA LEU A 231 -28.52 -7.73 -3.60
C LEU A 231 -29.62 -8.80 -3.47
N GLY A 232 -30.63 -8.58 -2.63
CA GLY A 232 -31.81 -9.44 -2.53
C GLY A 232 -32.74 -9.37 -3.74
N GLN A 233 -32.62 -8.33 -4.57
CA GLN A 233 -33.39 -8.11 -5.80
C GLN A 233 -32.46 -7.67 -6.94
N PRO A 234 -31.51 -8.53 -7.36
CA PRO A 234 -30.47 -8.11 -8.28
C PRO A 234 -31.04 -7.79 -9.67
N PRO A 235 -30.46 -6.82 -10.40
CA PRO A 235 -30.86 -6.52 -11.77
C PRO A 235 -30.75 -7.75 -12.68
N GLU A 236 -31.77 -7.96 -13.51
CA GLU A 236 -31.73 -8.96 -14.58
C GLU A 236 -30.83 -8.49 -15.74
N GLY A 237 -30.31 -9.44 -16.53
CA GLY A 237 -29.55 -9.16 -17.74
C GLY A 237 -28.04 -8.98 -17.53
N PRO A 238 -27.34 -8.24 -18.43
CA PRO A 238 -25.87 -8.16 -18.45
C PRO A 238 -25.25 -7.62 -17.17
N ALA A 239 -25.95 -6.75 -16.43
CA ALA A 239 -25.50 -6.18 -15.17
C ALA A 239 -25.28 -7.22 -14.06
N LYS A 240 -25.96 -8.38 -14.12
CA LYS A 240 -25.80 -9.46 -13.14
C LYS A 240 -24.35 -9.96 -13.06
N SER A 241 -23.64 -9.99 -14.19
CA SER A 241 -22.23 -10.42 -14.23
C SER A 241 -21.27 -9.51 -13.46
N MET A 242 -21.64 -8.25 -13.18
CA MET A 242 -20.81 -7.35 -12.38
C MET A 242 -20.98 -7.59 -10.88
N LEU A 243 -22.09 -8.22 -10.49
CA LEU A 243 -22.36 -8.48 -9.08
C LEU A 243 -21.42 -9.54 -8.52
N SER A 244 -20.92 -10.49 -9.33
CA SER A 244 -20.01 -11.52 -8.83
C SER A 244 -18.72 -10.94 -8.23
N GLU A 245 -18.26 -9.78 -8.70
CA GLU A 245 -17.09 -9.09 -8.16
C GLU A 245 -17.42 -8.18 -6.96
N LEU A 246 -18.70 -7.87 -6.78
CA LEU A 246 -19.23 -6.99 -5.73
C LEU A 246 -20.08 -7.76 -4.70
N GLU A 247 -20.09 -9.09 -4.77
CA GLU A 247 -20.93 -9.94 -3.94
C GLU A 247 -20.52 -9.81 -2.46
N GLY A 248 -21.52 -9.76 -1.58
CA GLY A 248 -21.34 -9.68 -0.13
C GLY A 248 -21.42 -8.26 0.44
N SER A 249 -20.68 -8.04 1.53
CA SER A 249 -20.74 -6.79 2.29
C SER A 249 -20.13 -5.62 1.51
N ILE A 250 -20.82 -4.48 1.52
CA ILE A 250 -20.26 -3.22 1.01
C ILE A 250 -19.23 -2.62 1.97
N VAL A 251 -19.28 -2.99 3.25
CA VAL A 251 -18.35 -2.50 4.28
C VAL A 251 -16.99 -3.15 4.07
N GLY A 252 -15.94 -2.33 3.98
CA GLY A 252 -14.57 -2.78 3.73
C GLY A 252 -14.21 -2.91 2.24
N GLN A 253 -15.16 -2.68 1.32
CA GLN A 253 -14.87 -2.60 -0.10
C GLN A 253 -13.98 -1.38 -0.41
N ASN A 254 -13.21 -1.44 -1.49
CA ASN A 254 -12.45 -0.29 -1.94
C ASN A 254 -13.37 0.82 -2.50
N LEU A 255 -12.82 2.03 -2.69
CA LEU A 255 -13.57 3.18 -3.20
C LEU A 255 -14.21 2.90 -4.57
N ALA A 256 -13.48 2.23 -5.47
CA ALA A 256 -13.97 1.94 -6.82
C ALA A 256 -15.21 1.05 -6.78
N ASN A 257 -15.14 -0.07 -6.04
CA ASN A 257 -16.25 -1.00 -5.84
C ASN A 257 -17.44 -0.32 -5.17
N THR A 258 -17.19 0.57 -4.20
CA THR A 258 -18.23 1.35 -3.54
C THR A 258 -18.94 2.30 -4.51
N ILE A 259 -18.18 2.98 -5.38
CA ILE A 259 -18.75 3.84 -6.44
C ILE A 259 -19.58 3.00 -7.41
N LEU A 260 -19.07 1.85 -7.87
CA LEU A 260 -19.80 0.95 -8.76
C LEU A 260 -21.13 0.48 -8.13
N ALA A 261 -21.11 0.08 -6.86
CA ALA A 261 -22.31 -0.28 -6.11
C ALA A 261 -23.33 0.88 -6.06
N CYS A 262 -22.87 2.11 -5.82
CA CYS A 262 -23.73 3.29 -5.87
C CYS A 262 -24.34 3.51 -7.26
N VAL A 263 -23.57 3.33 -8.35
CA VAL A 263 -24.10 3.46 -9.72
C VAL A 263 -25.15 2.40 -10.02
N LEU A 264 -24.92 1.15 -9.59
CA LEU A 264 -25.87 0.05 -9.78
C LEU A 264 -27.20 0.31 -9.03
N MET A 265 -27.12 0.81 -7.80
CA MET A 265 -28.30 1.14 -7.00
C MET A 265 -29.04 2.37 -7.53
N ASP A 266 -28.33 3.47 -7.81
CA ASP A 266 -28.92 4.77 -8.16
C ASP A 266 -29.30 4.89 -9.63
N LYS A 267 -28.68 4.11 -10.51
CA LYS A 267 -28.79 4.21 -11.98
C LYS A 267 -28.49 5.64 -12.48
N ASN A 268 -27.63 6.36 -11.76
CA ASN A 268 -27.37 7.78 -11.98
C ASN A 268 -25.94 8.14 -11.55
N VAL A 269 -25.27 8.96 -12.36
CA VAL A 269 -23.91 9.49 -12.10
C VAL A 269 -23.86 11.01 -12.13
N SER A 270 -25.01 11.68 -12.26
CA SER A 270 -25.07 13.14 -12.31
C SER A 270 -24.69 13.81 -10.97
N LYS A 271 -24.52 15.14 -11.02
CA LYS A 271 -24.22 15.95 -9.84
C LYS A 271 -25.24 15.69 -8.72
N GLY A 272 -24.72 15.41 -7.53
CA GLY A 272 -25.53 15.10 -6.35
C GLY A 272 -25.81 13.61 -6.14
N SER A 273 -25.50 12.75 -7.12
CA SER A 273 -25.54 11.28 -6.94
C SER A 273 -24.55 10.82 -5.87
N ARG A 274 -24.77 9.65 -5.27
CA ARG A 274 -23.84 9.07 -4.29
C ARG A 274 -22.46 8.82 -4.87
N ALA A 275 -22.41 8.37 -6.13
CA ALA A 275 -21.17 8.18 -6.87
C ALA A 275 -20.38 9.50 -7.01
N GLU A 276 -21.04 10.60 -7.38
CA GLU A 276 -20.38 11.91 -7.51
C GLU A 276 -19.97 12.49 -6.14
N GLN A 277 -20.76 12.24 -5.09
CA GLN A 277 -20.39 12.61 -3.72
C GLN A 277 -19.09 11.91 -3.31
N LEU A 278 -19.00 10.59 -3.49
CA LEU A 278 -17.78 9.82 -3.18
C LEU A 278 -16.57 10.31 -3.98
N LYS A 279 -16.74 10.55 -5.29
CA LYS A 279 -15.70 11.14 -6.14
C LYS A 279 -15.21 12.48 -5.58
N THR A 280 -16.13 13.37 -5.18
CA THR A 280 -15.80 14.69 -4.65
C THR A 280 -15.08 14.58 -3.30
N THR A 281 -15.61 13.79 -2.38
CA THR A 281 -15.04 13.57 -1.04
C THR A 281 -13.62 13.03 -1.11
N HIS A 282 -13.37 12.06 -1.99
CA HIS A 282 -12.06 11.42 -2.14
C HIS A 282 -11.18 12.02 -3.25
N LYS A 283 -11.57 13.18 -3.80
CA LYS A 283 -10.79 13.93 -4.80
C LYS A 283 -10.39 13.10 -6.02
N MET A 284 -11.25 12.19 -6.47
CA MET A 284 -11.00 11.38 -7.66
C MET A 284 -11.04 12.26 -8.92
N SER A 285 -10.09 12.06 -9.83
CA SER A 285 -10.04 12.81 -11.10
C SER A 285 -11.28 12.53 -11.95
N ASP A 286 -11.71 13.53 -12.73
CA ASP A 286 -12.89 13.37 -13.59
C ASP A 286 -12.68 12.28 -14.65
N GLU A 287 -11.46 12.12 -15.18
CA GLU A 287 -11.15 11.06 -16.15
C GLU A 287 -11.26 9.67 -15.53
N HIS A 288 -10.67 9.44 -14.34
CA HIS A 288 -10.78 8.15 -13.66
C HIS A 288 -12.22 7.82 -13.31
N PHE A 289 -12.99 8.81 -12.84
CA PHE A 289 -14.40 8.63 -12.52
C PHE A 289 -15.20 8.22 -13.76
N ARG A 290 -15.02 8.92 -14.89
CA ARG A 290 -15.73 8.61 -16.14
C ARG A 290 -15.44 7.20 -16.63
N TRP A 291 -14.18 6.76 -16.58
CA TRP A 291 -13.82 5.39 -16.94
C TRP A 291 -14.42 4.36 -15.99
N LEU A 292 -14.34 4.60 -14.68
CA LEU A 292 -14.84 3.71 -13.65
C LEU A 292 -16.33 3.43 -13.81
N VAL A 293 -17.15 4.48 -14.00
CA VAL A 293 -18.61 4.33 -14.04
C VAL A 293 -19.14 3.93 -15.42
N LEU A 294 -18.30 3.85 -16.45
CA LEU A 294 -18.77 3.59 -17.81
C LEU A 294 -19.31 2.17 -17.98
N GLU A 295 -18.63 1.17 -17.43
CA GLU A 295 -19.06 -0.22 -17.52
C GLU A 295 -20.45 -0.48 -16.94
N PRO A 296 -20.76 -0.10 -15.67
CA PRO A 296 -22.09 -0.36 -15.13
C PRO A 296 -23.18 0.37 -15.92
N LEU A 297 -22.91 1.58 -16.42
CA LEU A 297 -23.88 2.29 -17.27
C LEU A 297 -24.14 1.56 -18.58
N ILE A 298 -23.12 0.97 -19.22
CA ILE A 298 -23.27 0.17 -20.44
C ILE A 298 -24.08 -1.10 -20.14
N ARG A 299 -23.73 -1.83 -19.08
CA ARG A 299 -24.40 -3.10 -18.74
C ARG A 299 -25.84 -2.93 -18.28
N MET A 300 -26.18 -1.74 -17.78
CA MET A 300 -27.55 -1.34 -17.44
C MET A 300 -28.26 -0.60 -18.58
N GLU A 301 -27.61 -0.47 -19.75
CA GLU A 301 -28.15 0.21 -20.95
C GLU A 301 -28.58 1.67 -20.70
N LEU A 302 -27.89 2.36 -19.79
CA LEU A 302 -28.18 3.75 -19.39
C LEU A 302 -27.56 4.76 -20.37
N TRP A 303 -27.90 4.66 -21.65
CA TRP A 303 -27.27 5.43 -22.73
C TRP A 303 -27.36 6.94 -22.56
N MET A 304 -28.45 7.45 -21.97
CA MET A 304 -28.62 8.87 -21.68
C MET A 304 -27.64 9.36 -20.60
N GLN A 305 -27.37 8.53 -19.58
CA GLN A 305 -26.37 8.84 -18.56
C GLN A 305 -24.96 8.88 -19.16
N ILE A 306 -24.66 7.95 -20.07
CA ILE A 306 -23.38 7.92 -20.80
C ILE A 306 -23.21 9.21 -21.63
N ASP A 307 -24.25 9.68 -22.32
CA ASP A 307 -24.18 10.93 -23.07
C ASP A 307 -23.92 12.13 -22.16
N LEU A 308 -24.63 12.24 -21.04
CA LEU A 308 -24.44 13.34 -20.08
C LEU A 308 -23.06 13.31 -19.42
N LEU A 309 -22.51 12.11 -19.20
CA LEU A 309 -21.19 11.89 -18.61
C LEU A 309 -20.05 12.25 -19.58
N LEU A 310 -20.21 11.88 -20.86
CA LEU A 310 -19.13 11.93 -21.84
C LEU A 310 -19.18 13.13 -22.78
N LEU A 311 -20.34 13.76 -22.98
CA LEU A 311 -20.50 14.86 -23.93
C LEU A 311 -20.58 16.21 -23.21
N GLU A 312 -19.50 16.97 -23.29
CA GLU A 312 -19.45 18.32 -22.72
C GLU A 312 -20.04 19.34 -23.70
N LYS A 313 -20.99 20.14 -23.21
CA LYS A 313 -21.48 21.31 -23.93
C LYS A 313 -20.51 22.47 -23.71
N LYS A 314 -19.62 22.70 -24.67
CA LYS A 314 -18.79 23.91 -24.67
C LYS A 314 -19.64 25.09 -25.12
N TRP A 315 -19.63 26.17 -24.32
CA TRP A 315 -20.46 27.36 -24.57
C TRP A 315 -20.16 28.05 -25.91
N LEU A 316 -18.98 27.81 -26.50
CA LEU A 316 -18.55 28.39 -27.78
C LEU A 316 -18.81 27.50 -29.01
N THR A 317 -19.10 26.19 -28.84
CA THR A 317 -19.27 25.28 -29.98
C THR A 317 -20.65 24.65 -29.98
N ARG A 318 -21.32 24.66 -31.13
CA ARG A 318 -22.63 23.98 -31.30
C ARG A 318 -22.53 22.46 -31.17
N LYS A 319 -21.35 21.88 -31.43
CA LYS A 319 -21.12 20.42 -31.33
C LYS A 319 -20.54 20.09 -29.95
N PRO A 320 -21.10 19.10 -29.22
CA PRO A 320 -20.50 18.58 -28.00
C PRO A 320 -19.11 18.00 -28.28
N SER A 321 -18.22 18.02 -27.28
CA SER A 321 -16.94 17.33 -27.37
C SER A 321 -16.90 16.15 -26.40
N PRO A 322 -16.39 14.97 -26.81
CA PRO A 322 -16.11 13.88 -25.89
C PRO A 322 -15.11 14.32 -24.81
N SER A 323 -15.36 13.93 -23.57
CA SER A 323 -14.48 14.17 -22.42
C SER A 323 -13.44 13.05 -22.21
N LEU A 324 -13.52 11.97 -22.98
CA LEU A 324 -12.55 10.87 -23.01
C LEU A 324 -11.91 10.72 -24.39
N PRO A 325 -10.70 10.13 -24.49
CA PRO A 325 -10.10 9.76 -25.77
C PRO A 325 -11.04 8.84 -26.57
N ILE A 326 -11.47 9.33 -27.74
CA ILE A 326 -12.56 8.74 -28.51
C ILE A 326 -12.22 7.36 -29.08
N ASP A 327 -10.95 7.17 -29.46
CA ASP A 327 -10.38 5.91 -29.92
C ASP A 327 -10.49 4.82 -28.82
N ARG A 328 -10.04 5.15 -27.60
CA ARG A 328 -10.13 4.25 -26.44
C ARG A 328 -11.58 3.97 -26.06
N LEU A 329 -12.44 4.98 -26.12
CA LEU A 329 -13.87 4.81 -25.83
C LEU A 329 -14.52 3.82 -26.79
N ILE A 330 -14.24 3.91 -28.09
CA ILE A 330 -14.78 2.99 -29.09
C ILE A 330 -14.25 1.58 -28.89
N LEU A 331 -12.95 1.41 -28.59
CA LEU A 331 -12.38 0.11 -28.24
C LEU A 331 -13.13 -0.52 -27.05
N PHE A 332 -13.41 0.28 -26.02
CA PHE A 332 -14.11 -0.16 -24.82
C PHE A 332 -15.59 -0.51 -25.08
N LEU A 333 -16.31 0.32 -25.85
CA LEU A 333 -17.69 0.03 -26.28
C LEU A 333 -17.77 -1.27 -27.09
N HIS A 334 -16.78 -1.50 -27.97
CA HIS A 334 -16.69 -2.72 -28.76
C HIS A 334 -16.40 -3.95 -27.89
N SER A 335 -15.45 -3.87 -26.95
CA SER A 335 -15.13 -4.99 -26.05
C SER A 335 -16.28 -5.34 -25.11
N THR A 336 -17.09 -4.36 -24.72
CA THR A 336 -18.27 -4.55 -23.87
C THR A 336 -19.51 -4.96 -24.66
N LYS A 337 -19.41 -5.16 -25.98
CA LYS A 337 -20.52 -5.52 -26.87
C LYS A 337 -21.67 -4.51 -26.81
N ALA A 338 -21.36 -3.23 -26.62
CA ALA A 338 -22.37 -2.17 -26.68
C ALA A 338 -23.07 -2.17 -28.06
N PRO A 339 -24.36 -1.80 -28.14
CA PRO A 339 -25.07 -1.74 -29.40
C PRO A 339 -24.32 -0.91 -30.45
N LYS A 340 -24.33 -1.38 -31.72
CA LYS A 340 -23.65 -0.70 -32.83
C LYS A 340 -24.03 0.77 -32.95
N ASP A 341 -25.28 1.12 -32.66
CA ASP A 341 -25.79 2.49 -32.70
C ASP A 341 -25.07 3.43 -31.73
N VAL A 342 -24.67 2.92 -30.56
CA VAL A 342 -23.91 3.67 -29.55
C VAL A 342 -22.50 3.93 -30.09
N THR A 343 -21.85 2.90 -30.63
CA THR A 343 -20.53 3.02 -31.25
C THR A 343 -20.55 4.00 -32.43
N ARG A 344 -21.56 3.91 -33.29
CA ARG A 344 -21.81 4.84 -34.41
C ARG A 344 -21.87 6.29 -33.93
N ARG A 345 -22.60 6.55 -32.84
CA ARG A 345 -22.74 7.90 -32.26
C ARG A 345 -21.42 8.49 -31.80
N PHE A 346 -20.49 7.68 -31.29
CA PHE A 346 -19.18 8.17 -30.85
C PHE A 346 -18.15 8.26 -32.00
N LEU A 347 -18.25 7.39 -33.00
CA LEU A 347 -17.36 7.39 -34.18
C LEU A 347 -17.35 8.73 -34.93
N GLN A 348 -18.44 9.50 -34.90
CA GLN A 348 -18.52 10.83 -35.54
C GLN A 348 -17.64 11.91 -34.89
N TYR A 349 -17.02 11.62 -33.74
CA TYR A 349 -16.12 12.51 -33.01
C TYR A 349 -14.64 12.15 -33.22
N MET A 350 -14.33 11.16 -34.06
CA MET A 350 -12.94 10.90 -34.47
C MET A 350 -12.33 12.16 -35.10
N PRO A 351 -11.08 12.52 -34.74
CA PRO A 351 -10.46 13.78 -35.16
C PRO A 351 -10.14 13.81 -36.65
N ASP A 352 -9.72 12.68 -37.22
CA ASP A 352 -9.28 12.57 -38.61
C ASP A 352 -9.69 11.23 -39.25
N SER A 353 -9.65 11.20 -40.59
CA SER A 353 -10.07 10.04 -41.39
C SER A 353 -9.09 8.86 -41.29
N GLU A 354 -7.79 9.07 -41.07
CA GLU A 354 -6.81 7.98 -41.00
C GLU A 354 -6.99 7.17 -39.72
N SER A 355 -7.08 7.85 -38.57
CA SER A 355 -7.36 7.24 -37.26
C SER A 355 -8.69 6.49 -37.26
N LEU A 356 -9.71 7.05 -37.91
CA LEU A 356 -11.01 6.38 -38.06
C LEU A 356 -10.89 5.10 -38.89
N ILE A 357 -10.22 5.15 -40.04
CA ILE A 357 -10.05 3.98 -40.92
C ILE A 357 -9.26 2.90 -40.19
N ASP A 358 -8.19 3.25 -39.48
CA ASP A 358 -7.40 2.28 -38.75
C ASP A 358 -8.23 1.54 -37.69
N LEU A 359 -9.02 2.30 -36.92
CA LEU A 359 -9.90 1.74 -35.89
C LEU A 359 -11.00 0.87 -36.49
N VAL A 360 -11.66 1.34 -37.56
CA VAL A 360 -12.72 0.61 -38.26
C VAL A 360 -12.19 -0.71 -38.82
N VAL A 361 -11.03 -0.69 -39.49
CA VAL A 361 -10.41 -1.89 -40.07
C VAL A 361 -10.02 -2.87 -38.96
N ARG A 362 -9.39 -2.36 -37.89
CA ARG A 362 -8.94 -3.17 -36.75
C ARG A 362 -10.10 -3.88 -36.05
N LEU A 363 -11.23 -3.21 -35.88
CA LEU A 363 -12.42 -3.76 -35.21
C LEU A 363 -13.41 -4.45 -36.16
N GLY A 364 -13.16 -4.40 -37.48
CA GLY A 364 -14.07 -4.96 -38.47
C GLY A 364 -15.40 -4.21 -38.62
N LEU A 365 -15.46 -2.92 -38.25
CA LEU A 365 -16.66 -2.06 -38.25
C LEU A 365 -16.89 -1.40 -39.63
N TYR A 366 -16.70 -2.17 -40.71
CA TYR A 366 -16.67 -1.65 -42.08
C TYR A 366 -17.97 -0.96 -42.48
N ASP A 367 -19.12 -1.46 -42.00
CA ASP A 367 -20.44 -0.87 -42.18
C ASP A 367 -20.51 0.56 -41.63
N LEU A 368 -20.03 0.78 -40.39
CA LEU A 368 -19.99 2.10 -39.77
C LEU A 368 -19.00 3.04 -40.47
N GLY A 369 -17.87 2.51 -40.96
CA GLY A 369 -16.91 3.26 -41.76
C GLY A 369 -17.50 3.74 -43.09
N LEU A 370 -18.20 2.86 -43.82
CA LEU A 370 -18.91 3.22 -45.04
C LEU A 370 -19.94 4.31 -44.76
N GLU A 371 -20.78 4.11 -43.75
CA GLU A 371 -21.80 5.08 -43.33
C GLU A 371 -21.19 6.45 -43.07
N HIS A 372 -20.05 6.51 -42.36
CA HIS A 372 -19.35 7.74 -42.03
C HIS A 372 -18.90 8.50 -43.29
N PHE A 373 -18.17 7.84 -44.19
CA PHE A 373 -17.61 8.51 -45.37
C PHE A 373 -18.66 8.84 -46.43
N ILE A 374 -19.68 7.99 -46.61
CA ILE A 374 -20.80 8.25 -47.52
C ILE A 374 -21.60 9.46 -47.05
N ARG A 375 -21.95 9.52 -45.76
CA ARG A 375 -22.68 10.66 -45.18
C ARG A 375 -21.92 11.98 -45.33
N ARG A 376 -20.60 11.94 -45.18
CA ARG A 376 -19.72 13.13 -45.30
C ARG A 376 -19.31 13.44 -46.75
N ARG A 377 -19.73 12.60 -47.72
CA ARG A 377 -19.33 12.72 -49.13
C ARG A 377 -17.81 12.72 -49.33
N ASP A 378 -17.09 12.04 -48.45
CA ASP A 378 -15.63 11.95 -48.46
C ASP A 378 -15.18 10.78 -49.36
N VAL A 379 -14.95 11.11 -50.63
CA VAL A 379 -14.52 10.15 -51.66
C VAL A 379 -13.12 9.61 -51.36
N ALA A 380 -12.22 10.44 -50.82
CA ALA A 380 -10.85 10.04 -50.53
C ALA A 380 -10.82 9.05 -49.37
N GLY A 381 -11.49 9.36 -48.27
CA GLY A 381 -11.63 8.45 -47.12
C GLY A 381 -12.30 7.13 -47.49
N LEU A 382 -13.36 7.16 -48.31
CA LEU A 382 -14.02 5.94 -48.79
C LEU A 382 -13.08 5.05 -49.63
N ARG A 383 -12.27 5.64 -50.51
CA ARG A 383 -11.28 4.87 -51.31
C ARG A 383 -10.23 4.22 -50.44
N ILE A 384 -9.70 4.95 -49.45
CA ILE A 384 -8.68 4.41 -48.53
C ILE A 384 -9.28 3.29 -47.69
N LEU A 385 -10.49 3.47 -47.15
CA LEU A 385 -11.20 2.43 -46.42
C LEU A 385 -11.34 1.16 -47.27
N LEU A 386 -11.85 1.28 -48.50
CA LEU A 386 -12.04 0.13 -49.39
C LEU A 386 -10.73 -0.57 -49.76
N SER A 387 -9.62 0.15 -49.90
CA SER A 387 -8.31 -0.47 -50.16
C SER A 387 -7.85 -1.39 -49.01
N ARG A 388 -8.38 -1.18 -47.80
CA ARG A 388 -8.11 -1.97 -46.59
C ARG A 388 -9.25 -2.92 -46.22
N THR A 389 -10.37 -2.89 -46.93
CA THR A 389 -11.50 -3.79 -46.71
C THR A 389 -11.32 -5.06 -47.56
N PRO A 390 -11.40 -6.28 -46.98
CA PRO A 390 -11.31 -7.51 -47.75
C PRO A 390 -12.38 -7.59 -48.84
N SER A 391 -12.02 -7.98 -50.06
CA SER A 391 -12.95 -8.08 -51.20
C SER A 391 -14.09 -9.09 -51.01
N SER A 392 -13.94 -10.01 -50.05
CA SER A 392 -14.98 -10.97 -49.65
C SER A 392 -16.12 -10.33 -48.84
N LYS A 393 -15.91 -9.14 -48.26
CA LYS A 393 -16.90 -8.43 -47.45
C LYS A 393 -17.94 -7.76 -48.34
N GLU A 394 -19.20 -7.77 -47.91
CA GLU A 394 -20.29 -7.13 -48.67
C GLU A 394 -20.11 -5.61 -48.72
N GLU A 395 -19.55 -5.05 -47.64
CA GLU A 395 -19.18 -3.65 -47.53
C GLU A 395 -18.22 -3.20 -48.64
N PHE A 396 -17.35 -4.09 -49.11
CA PHE A 396 -16.46 -3.79 -50.23
C PHE A 396 -17.25 -3.52 -51.53
N LYS A 397 -18.20 -4.40 -51.85
CA LYS A 397 -19.06 -4.27 -53.04
C LYS A 397 -19.96 -3.04 -52.96
N ILE A 398 -20.51 -2.78 -51.77
CA ILE A 398 -21.34 -1.60 -51.51
C ILE A 398 -20.52 -0.34 -51.77
N GLY A 399 -19.33 -0.21 -51.17
CA GLY A 399 -18.50 0.96 -51.35
C GLY A 399 -18.06 1.16 -52.81
N GLN A 400 -17.76 0.08 -53.55
CA GLN A 400 -17.49 0.17 -55.00
C GLN A 400 -18.68 0.75 -55.77
N THR A 401 -19.90 0.34 -55.42
CA THR A 401 -21.13 0.87 -56.04
C THR A 401 -21.30 2.37 -55.81
N TYR A 402 -20.94 2.86 -54.63
CA TYR A 402 -20.93 4.30 -54.34
C TYR A 402 -19.83 5.04 -55.11
N LEU A 403 -18.62 4.50 -55.16
CA LEU A 403 -17.52 5.11 -55.93
C LEU A 403 -17.74 5.11 -57.44
N GLY A 404 -18.58 4.21 -57.97
CA GLY A 404 -18.99 4.20 -59.37
C GLY A 404 -20.01 5.28 -59.75
N LYS A 405 -20.56 6.00 -58.76
CA LYS A 405 -21.55 7.07 -58.98
C LYS A 405 -20.97 8.44 -58.63
N PRO A 406 -21.36 9.50 -59.35
CA PRO A 406 -21.10 10.88 -58.92
C PRO A 406 -21.57 11.14 -57.49
N THR A 407 -20.79 11.89 -56.70
CA THR A 407 -21.04 12.11 -55.26
C THR A 407 -22.38 12.80 -54.96
N ASN A 408 -22.92 13.57 -55.91
CA ASN A 408 -24.25 14.17 -55.79
C ASN A 408 -25.41 13.15 -55.90
N GLN A 409 -25.16 11.94 -56.39
CA GLN A 409 -26.11 10.83 -56.49
C GLN A 409 -26.00 9.84 -55.32
N TRP A 410 -25.13 10.11 -54.34
CA TRP A 410 -25.00 9.26 -53.16
C TRP A 410 -26.23 9.42 -52.27
N ALA A 411 -27.01 8.34 -52.15
CA ALA A 411 -28.10 8.24 -51.18
C ALA A 411 -27.56 7.87 -49.80
N GLU A 412 -28.33 8.17 -48.75
CA GLU A 412 -27.98 7.77 -47.39
C GLU A 412 -27.77 6.24 -47.31
N TYR A 413 -26.61 5.84 -46.78
CA TYR A 413 -26.33 4.44 -46.55
C TYR A 413 -27.02 3.99 -45.26
N VAL A 414 -27.91 3.01 -45.39
CA VAL A 414 -28.54 2.34 -44.26
C VAL A 414 -27.94 0.94 -44.17
N PRO A 415 -27.18 0.62 -43.11
CA PRO A 415 -26.67 -0.73 -42.89
C PRO A 415 -27.83 -1.73 -42.85
N ARG A 416 -27.66 -2.91 -43.44
CA ARG A 416 -28.61 -4.03 -43.21
C ARG A 416 -28.25 -4.65 -41.87
N ASN A 417 -29.24 -4.74 -40.97
CA ASN A 417 -29.09 -5.29 -39.61
C ASN A 417 -28.47 -6.69 -39.60
#